data_AF-A0A7S4NSJ8-F1
#
_entry.id   AF-A0A7S4NSJ8-F1
#
_cell.length_a   1.000
_cell.length_b   1.000
_cell.length_c   1.000
_cell.angle_alpha   90.00
_cell.angle_beta   90.00
_cell.angle_gamma   90.00
#
_symmetry.space_group_name_H-M   'P 1'
#
loop_
_entity.id
_entity.type
_entity.pdbx_description
1 polymer ?
#
loop_
_entity_poly.entity_id
_entity_poly.type
_entity_poly.pdbx_seq_one_letter_code
_entity_poly.pdbx_strand_id
1 'polypeptide(L)'
;VGVSVLVGMFWVYCLTTEIMNVLRSLARIWATSEVILGLTLFAWGNSLVDLVSNMIVAKQGFKNMAISACLGSASFSLLVGLGLPIGVSTLFHSSHYQHDTIPSPFALSFLCVAFIILCMVIIVPFQGFLISYRFCFVLIAIYIIFGIIMLFSEFKVIPFTLTLPHTTC
;
A
#
# COMPACT_ATOMS: atom_id res chain seq x y z
N VAL A 1 -4.82 -28.82 11.74
CA VAL A 1 -5.17 -27.41 11.42
C VAL A 1 -4.31 -26.41 12.22
N GLY A 2 -4.18 -26.53 13.55
CA GLY A 2 -3.34 -25.60 14.33
C GLY A 2 -1.86 -25.60 13.95
N VAL A 3 -1.25 -26.78 13.81
CA VAL A 3 0.18 -26.90 13.47
C VAL A 3 0.50 -26.33 12.07
N SER A 4 -0.37 -26.55 11.08
CA SER A 4 -0.19 -26.03 9.72
C SER A 4 -0.24 -24.50 9.66
N VAL A 5 -1.08 -23.87 10.49
CA VAL A 5 -1.16 -22.41 10.57
C VAL A 5 0.11 -21.82 11.18
N LEU A 6 0.61 -22.43 12.27
CA LEU A 6 1.85 -21.98 12.92
C LEU A 6 3.07 -22.11 11.99
N VAL A 7 3.16 -23.23 11.26
CA VAL A 7 4.23 -23.44 10.26
C VAL A 7 4.13 -22.40 9.14
N GLY A 8 2.91 -22.08 8.68
CA GLY A 8 2.70 -21.02 7.69
C GLY A 8 3.12 -19.64 8.19
N MET A 9 2.73 -19.26 9.42
CA MET A 9 3.13 -18.00 10.04
C MET A 9 4.65 -17.88 10.17
N PHE A 10 5.31 -18.96 10.59
CA PHE A 10 6.77 -19.00 10.69
C PHE A 10 7.44 -18.80 9.33
N TRP A 11 6.95 -19.47 8.28
CA TRP A 11 7.45 -19.30 6.92
C TRP A 11 7.28 -17.87 6.41
N VAL A 12 6.10 -17.27 6.61
CA VAL A 12 5.84 -15.86 6.22
C VAL A 12 6.78 -14.92 6.97
N TYR A 13 6.99 -15.15 8.27
CA TYR A 13 7.93 -14.37 9.07
C TYR A 13 9.36 -14.45 8.51
N CYS A 14 9.89 -15.65 8.31
CA CYS A 14 11.24 -15.83 7.76
C CYS A 14 11.39 -15.24 6.35
N LEU A 15 10.39 -15.41 5.47
CA LEU A 15 10.45 -14.87 4.11
C LEU A 15 10.43 -13.34 4.11
N THR A 16 9.55 -12.73 4.90
CA THR A 16 9.47 -11.27 4.98
C THR A 16 10.76 -10.66 5.55
N THR A 17 11.40 -11.31 6.53
CA THR A 17 12.69 -10.83 7.06
C THR A 17 13.80 -10.85 6.01
N GLU A 18 13.91 -11.93 5.23
CA GLU A 18 14.92 -12.02 4.17
C GLU A 18 14.65 -11.02 3.03
N ILE A 19 13.39 -10.88 2.60
CA ILE A 19 13.00 -9.89 1.58
C ILE A 19 13.36 -8.47 2.04
N MET A 20 13.07 -8.13 3.31
CA MET A 20 13.42 -6.82 3.84
C MET A 20 14.93 -6.61 3.90
N ASN A 21 15.72 -7.62 4.23
CA ASN A 21 17.19 -7.53 4.19
C ASN A 21 17.71 -7.23 2.78
N VAL A 22 17.13 -7.88 1.76
CA VAL A 22 17.45 -7.61 0.34
C VAL A 22 17.05 -6.18 -0.03
N LEU A 23 15.86 -5.71 0.35
CA LEU A 23 15.44 -4.33 0.08
C LEU A 23 16.38 -3.30 0.73
N ARG A 24 16.83 -3.51 1.96
CA ARG A 24 17.81 -2.63 2.63
C ARG A 24 19.17 -2.62 1.92
N SER A 25 19.58 -3.77 1.38
CA SER A 25 20.82 -3.84 0.58
C SER A 25 20.68 -3.04 -0.72
N LEU A 26 19.53 -3.13 -1.38
CA LEU A 26 19.22 -2.39 -2.61
C LEU A 26 19.12 -0.88 -2.36
N ALA A 27 18.50 -0.49 -1.24
CA ALA A 27 18.40 0.90 -0.80
C ALA A 27 19.77 1.56 -0.63
N ARG A 28 20.73 0.84 -0.05
CA ARG A 28 22.12 1.30 0.07
C ARG A 28 22.82 1.48 -1.27
N ILE A 29 22.57 0.59 -2.23
CA ILE A 29 23.16 0.67 -3.59
C ILE A 29 22.58 1.86 -4.37
N TRP A 30 21.27 2.11 -4.25
CA TRP A 30 20.58 3.21 -4.94
C TRP A 30 20.59 4.54 -4.18
N ALA A 31 21.26 4.62 -3.03
CA ALA A 31 21.30 5.81 -2.16
C ALA A 31 19.91 6.41 -1.88
N THR A 32 18.89 5.55 -1.79
CA THR A 32 17.49 5.91 -1.55
C THR A 32 17.05 5.41 -0.18
N SER A 33 16.00 6.00 0.41
CA SER A 33 15.49 5.57 1.72
C SER A 33 14.91 4.15 1.67
N GLU A 34 15.24 3.33 2.66
CA GLU A 34 14.70 1.98 2.85
C GLU A 34 13.17 1.99 2.96
N VAL A 35 12.62 3.05 3.56
CA VAL A 35 11.19 3.23 3.79
C VAL A 35 10.43 3.37 2.47
N ILE A 36 10.97 4.18 1.56
CA ILE A 36 10.36 4.44 0.24
C ILE A 36 10.38 3.18 -0.62
N LEU A 37 11.48 2.42 -0.62
CA LEU A 37 11.57 1.15 -1.36
C LEU A 37 10.61 0.09 -0.79
N GLY A 38 10.42 0.04 0.53
CA GLY A 38 9.41 -0.81 1.16
C GLY A 38 7.97 -0.38 0.80
N LEU A 39 7.69 0.92 0.81
CA LEU A 39 6.37 1.44 0.44
C LEU A 39 6.04 1.30 -1.05
N THR A 40 7.04 1.21 -1.92
CA THR A 40 6.84 1.14 -3.37
C THR A 40 6.99 -0.28 -3.91
N LEU A 41 8.20 -0.86 -3.87
CA LEU A 41 8.47 -2.17 -4.48
C LEU A 41 7.74 -3.31 -3.78
N PHE A 42 7.76 -3.34 -2.44
CA PHE A 42 7.08 -4.40 -1.70
C PHE A 42 5.55 -4.27 -1.82
N ALA A 43 5.03 -3.04 -1.74
CA ALA A 43 3.60 -2.79 -1.96
C ALA A 43 3.14 -3.15 -3.40
N TRP A 44 3.92 -2.78 -4.41
CA TRP A 44 3.66 -3.18 -5.80
C TRP A 44 3.64 -4.69 -5.97
N GLY A 45 4.59 -5.40 -5.35
CA GLY A 45 4.62 -6.86 -5.36
C GLY A 45 3.32 -7.46 -4.82
N ASN A 46 2.82 -6.94 -3.70
CA ASN A 46 1.55 -7.38 -3.11
C ASN A 46 0.36 -7.14 -4.06
N SER A 47 0.25 -5.93 -4.63
CA SER A 47 -0.84 -5.60 -5.56
C SER A 47 -0.80 -6.41 -6.87
N LEU A 48 0.39 -6.77 -7.36
CA LEU A 48 0.54 -7.64 -8.53
C LEU A 48 0.04 -9.06 -8.26
N VAL A 49 0.33 -9.62 -7.08
CA VAL A 49 -0.17 -10.94 -6.68
C VAL A 49 -1.71 -10.93 -6.61
N ASP A 50 -2.28 -9.89 -6.00
CA ASP A 50 -3.73 -9.70 -5.96
C ASP A 50 -4.34 -9.59 -7.36
N LEU A 51 -3.69 -8.87 -8.28
CA LEU A 51 -4.14 -8.74 -9.67
C LEU A 51 -4.18 -10.10 -10.38
N VAL A 52 -3.13 -10.91 -10.24
CA VAL A 52 -3.05 -12.25 -10.85
C VAL A 52 -4.15 -13.16 -10.30
N SER A 53 -4.35 -13.17 -8.98
CA SER A 53 -5.40 -13.96 -8.33
C SER A 53 -6.80 -13.59 -8.84
N ASN A 54 -7.12 -12.29 -8.85
CA ASN A 54 -8.42 -11.80 -9.34
C ASN A 54 -8.62 -12.07 -10.84
N MET A 55 -7.56 -12.00 -11.65
CA MET A 55 -7.62 -12.35 -13.07
C MET A 55 -7.94 -13.83 -13.29
N ILE A 56 -7.37 -14.72 -12.47
CA ILE A 56 -7.64 -16.17 -12.56
C ILE A 56 -9.12 -16.46 -12.28
N VAL A 57 -9.68 -15.88 -11.21
CA VAL A 57 -11.11 -16.05 -10.84
C VAL A 57 -12.02 -15.45 -11.92
N ALA A 58 -11.66 -14.29 -12.49
CA ALA A 58 -12.41 -13.68 -13.58
C ALA A 58 -12.43 -14.56 -14.84
N LYS A 59 -11.30 -15.22 -15.16
CA LYS A 59 -11.20 -16.16 -16.30
C LYS A 59 -12.02 -17.43 -16.11
N GLN A 60 -12.31 -17.82 -14.87
CA GLN A 60 -13.18 -18.97 -14.56
C GLN A 60 -14.68 -18.65 -14.73
N GLY A 61 -15.05 -17.44 -15.17
CA GLY A 61 -16.43 -17.04 -15.42
C GLY A 61 -17.10 -16.33 -14.23
N PHE A 62 -16.44 -16.27 -13.07
CA PHE A 62 -16.98 -15.66 -11.85
C PHE A 62 -16.63 -14.17 -11.74
N LYS A 63 -17.06 -13.36 -12.71
CA LYS A 63 -16.72 -11.92 -12.78
C LYS A 63 -17.18 -11.13 -11.55
N ASN A 64 -18.42 -11.33 -11.10
CA ASN A 64 -18.95 -10.60 -9.94
C ASN A 64 -18.21 -10.98 -8.64
N MET A 65 -17.77 -12.24 -8.52
CA MET A 65 -16.97 -12.71 -7.39
C MET A 65 -15.55 -12.13 -7.41
N ALA A 66 -14.94 -12.02 -8.59
CA ALA A 66 -13.62 -11.40 -8.73
C ALA A 66 -13.64 -9.91 -8.32
N ILE A 67 -14.71 -9.18 -8.67
CA ILE A 67 -14.88 -7.77 -8.30
C ILE A 67 -15.03 -7.60 -6.78
N SER A 68 -15.88 -8.42 -6.14
CA SER A 68 -16.07 -8.36 -4.70
C SER A 68 -14.82 -8.80 -3.92
N ALA A 69 -14.11 -9.83 -4.41
CA ALA A 69 -12.85 -10.28 -3.82
C ALA A 69 -11.75 -9.21 -3.90
N CYS A 70 -11.60 -8.54 -5.04
CA CYS A 70 -10.62 -7.46 -5.22
C CYS A 70 -10.91 -6.25 -4.31
N LEU A 71 -12.17 -5.85 -4.17
CA LEU A 71 -12.54 -4.75 -3.29
C LEU A 71 -12.38 -5.11 -1.81
N GLY A 72 -12.72 -6.37 -1.46
CA GLY A 72 -12.55 -6.90 -0.12
C GLY A 72 -11.09 -6.97 0.29
N SER A 73 -10.20 -7.48 -0.58
CA SER A 73 -8.78 -7.61 -0.28
C SER A 73 -8.10 -6.25 -0.09
N ALA A 74 -8.42 -5.26 -0.92
CA ALA A 74 -7.89 -3.89 -0.80
C ALA A 74 -8.35 -3.22 0.51
N SER A 75 -9.64 -3.35 0.85
CA SER A 75 -10.20 -2.77 2.08
C SER A 75 -9.62 -3.41 3.33
N PHE A 76 -9.48 -4.75 3.33
CA PHE A 76 -8.90 -5.50 4.45
C PHE A 76 -7.41 -5.15 4.64
N SER A 77 -6.64 -5.08 3.56
CA SER A 77 -5.20 -4.78 3.62
C SER A 77 -4.92 -3.39 4.17
N LEU A 78 -5.79 -2.42 3.89
CA LEU A 78 -5.67 -1.08 4.47
C LEU A 78 -6.08 -1.06 5.95
N LEU A 79 -7.22 -1.68 6.28
CA LEU A 79 -7.73 -1.66 7.66
C LEU A 79 -6.81 -2.42 8.62
N VAL A 80 -6.38 -3.62 8.24
CA VAL A 80 -5.58 -4.52 9.07
C VAL A 80 -4.09 -4.23 8.90
N GLY A 81 -3.61 -4.04 7.67
CA GLY A 81 -2.19 -3.81 7.41
C GLY A 81 -1.70 -2.44 7.86
N LEU A 82 -2.57 -1.42 7.86
CA LEU A 82 -2.18 -0.04 8.21
C LEU A 82 -2.97 0.52 9.39
N GLY A 83 -4.28 0.29 9.44
CA GLY A 83 -5.13 0.76 10.53
C GLY A 83 -4.76 0.16 11.88
N LEU A 84 -4.50 -1.16 11.95
CA LEU A 84 -4.14 -1.80 13.23
C LEU A 84 -2.77 -1.35 13.77
N PRO A 85 -1.66 -1.34 13.01
CA PRO A 85 -0.38 -0.89 13.56
C PRO A 85 -0.40 0.57 14.04
N ILE A 86 -1.09 1.45 13.32
CA ILE A 86 -1.25 2.87 13.71
C ILE A 86 -2.15 2.99 14.95
N GLY A 87 -3.27 2.27 14.99
CA GLY A 87 -4.16 2.23 16.16
C GLY A 87 -3.48 1.66 17.41
N VAL A 88 -2.70 0.59 17.25
CA VAL A 88 -1.94 -0.03 18.34
C VAL A 88 -0.83 0.92 18.82
N SER A 89 -0.02 1.48 17.91
CA SER A 89 1.05 2.42 18.30
C SER A 89 0.50 3.64 19.04
N THR A 90 -0.61 4.21 18.59
CA THR A 90 -1.27 5.35 19.27
C THR A 90 -1.87 4.98 20.64
N LEU A 91 -2.38 3.75 20.81
CA LEU A 91 -2.89 3.27 22.10
C LEU A 91 -1.78 3.01 23.13
N PHE A 92 -0.65 2.43 22.70
CA PHE A 92 0.46 2.07 23.60
C PHE A 92 1.44 3.22 23.87
N HIS A 93 1.58 4.21 22.98
CA HIS A 93 2.38 5.43 23.20
C HIS A 93 1.47 6.64 23.51
N SER A 94 1.04 6.77 24.76
CA SER A 94 0.23 7.91 25.26
C SER A 94 1.05 9.16 25.65
N SER A 95 2.35 9.21 25.34
CA SER A 95 3.22 10.32 25.76
C SER A 95 4.16 10.74 24.65
N HIS A 96 3.95 11.97 24.17
CA HIS A 96 4.78 12.69 23.21
C HIS A 96 4.96 12.01 21.84
N TYR A 97 3.89 12.00 21.03
CA TYR A 97 4.09 12.33 19.62
C TYR A 97 4.57 13.79 19.58
N GLN A 98 5.87 14.02 19.76
CA GLN A 98 6.45 15.23 19.20
C GLN A 98 6.03 15.25 17.73
N HIS A 99 5.55 16.41 17.30
CA HIS A 99 5.29 16.79 15.92
C HIS A 99 6.60 16.74 15.09
N ASP A 100 7.35 15.64 15.13
CA ASP A 100 8.26 15.29 14.06
C ASP A 100 7.35 14.89 12.91
N THR A 101 6.99 15.93 12.17
CA THR A 101 6.16 15.94 10.99
C THR A 101 6.41 14.67 10.18
N ILE A 102 5.50 13.70 10.30
CA ILE A 102 5.09 12.94 9.13
C ILE A 102 4.88 14.03 8.09
N PRO A 103 5.62 14.06 6.97
CA PRO A 103 5.48 15.17 6.04
C PRO A 103 4.00 15.22 5.72
N SER A 104 3.38 16.38 6.00
CA SER A 104 1.94 16.62 5.84
C SER A 104 1.33 16.04 4.54
N PRO A 105 2.04 15.91 3.40
CA PRO A 105 1.52 15.21 2.23
C PRO A 105 1.32 13.68 2.38
N PHE A 106 2.11 12.96 3.19
CA PHE A 106 2.01 11.50 3.32
C PHE A 106 0.80 11.08 4.16
N ALA A 107 0.52 11.76 5.28
CA ALA A 107 -0.67 11.47 6.09
C ALA A 107 -1.96 11.85 5.35
N LEU A 108 -1.96 12.97 4.60
CA LEU A 108 -3.10 13.43 3.83
C LEU A 108 -3.40 12.54 2.61
N SER A 109 -2.37 12.13 1.86
CA SER A 109 -2.53 11.19 0.74
C SER A 109 -3.08 9.85 1.20
N PHE A 110 -2.68 9.39 2.38
CA PHE A 110 -3.20 8.17 3.00
C PHE A 110 -4.70 8.26 3.33
N LEU A 111 -5.12 9.38 3.91
CA LEU A 111 -6.51 9.62 4.27
C LEU A 111 -7.39 9.79 3.03
N CYS A 112 -6.86 10.44 1.98
CA CYS A 112 -7.51 10.53 0.67
C CYS A 112 -7.65 9.16 -0.01
N VAL A 113 -6.64 8.31 0.01
CA VAL A 113 -6.70 6.97 -0.59
C VAL A 113 -7.70 6.07 0.17
N ALA A 114 -7.70 6.13 1.50
CA ALA A 114 -8.69 5.43 2.32
C ALA A 114 -10.12 5.91 2.03
N PHE A 115 -10.32 7.22 1.86
CA PHE A 115 -11.61 7.81 1.49
C PHE A 115 -12.06 7.42 0.08
N ILE A 116 -11.16 7.38 -0.89
CA ILE A 116 -11.44 6.94 -2.28
C ILE A 116 -11.87 5.47 -2.30
N ILE A 117 -11.23 4.63 -1.49
CA ILE A 117 -11.58 3.20 -1.39
C ILE A 117 -12.92 3.01 -0.70
N LEU A 118 -13.21 3.79 0.36
CA LEU A 118 -14.52 3.82 0.99
C LEU A 118 -15.62 4.20 -0.01
N CYS A 119 -15.40 5.27 -0.78
CA CYS A 119 -16.32 5.69 -1.84
C CYS A 119 -16.50 4.60 -2.91
N MET A 120 -15.43 3.92 -3.34
CA MET A 120 -15.52 2.81 -4.29
C MET A 120 -16.30 1.61 -3.75
N VAL A 121 -16.08 1.24 -2.49
CA VAL A 121 -16.82 0.16 -1.80
C VAL A 121 -18.31 0.47 -1.68
N ILE A 122 -18.69 1.75 -1.61
CA ILE A 122 -20.09 2.18 -1.56
C ILE A 122 -20.69 2.27 -2.97
N ILE A 123 -19.97 2.83 -3.94
CA ILE A 123 -20.50 3.09 -5.30
C ILE A 123 -20.64 1.81 -6.13
N VAL A 124 -19.68 0.88 -6.04
CA VAL A 124 -19.68 -0.35 -6.85
C VAL A 124 -20.87 -1.30 -6.57
N PRO A 125 -21.28 -1.58 -5.31
CA PRO A 125 -22.48 -2.36 -5.06
C PRO A 125 -23.76 -1.60 -5.44
N PHE A 126 -23.77 -0.27 -5.35
CA PHE A 126 -24.92 0.56 -5.79
C PHE A 126 -25.14 0.55 -7.31
N GLN A 127 -24.10 0.25 -8.11
CA GLN A 127 -24.19 0.11 -9.57
C GLN A 127 -24.47 -1.34 -10.05
N GLY A 128 -24.77 -2.27 -9.14
CA GLY A 128 -25.16 -3.63 -9.50
C GLY A 128 -24.04 -4.49 -10.11
N PHE A 129 -22.77 -4.20 -9.78
CA PHE A 129 -21.58 -4.96 -10.24
C PHE A 129 -21.37 -5.03 -11.76
N LEU A 130 -22.10 -4.24 -12.56
CA LEU A 130 -21.94 -4.16 -14.00
C LEU A 130 -20.89 -3.11 -14.37
N ILE A 131 -19.61 -3.47 -14.26
CA ILE A 131 -18.51 -2.59 -14.65
C ILE A 131 -18.42 -2.51 -16.18
N SER A 132 -18.73 -1.35 -16.73
CA SER A 132 -18.52 -1.05 -18.16
C SER A 132 -17.03 -0.91 -18.49
N TYR A 133 -16.60 -1.41 -19.65
CA TYR A 133 -15.19 -1.38 -20.09
C TYR A 133 -14.59 0.04 -20.11
N ARG A 134 -15.42 1.07 -20.30
CA ARG A 134 -14.98 2.49 -20.27
C ARG A 134 -14.50 2.92 -18.89
N PHE A 135 -15.16 2.44 -17.83
CA PHE A 135 -14.82 2.77 -16.44
C PHE A 135 -13.49 2.15 -16.03
N CYS A 136 -13.23 0.90 -16.45
CA CYS A 136 -11.95 0.23 -16.23
C CYS A 136 -10.78 0.98 -16.88
N PHE A 137 -10.95 1.43 -18.14
CA PHE A 137 -9.90 2.16 -18.84
C PHE A 137 -9.56 3.49 -18.16
N VAL A 138 -10.58 4.24 -17.73
CA VAL A 138 -10.40 5.50 -16.98
C VAL A 138 -9.67 5.25 -15.65
N LEU A 139 -10.04 4.20 -14.91
CA LEU A 139 -9.42 3.88 -13.62
C LEU A 139 -7.94 3.49 -13.78
N ILE A 140 -7.63 2.68 -14.79
CA ILE A 140 -6.24 2.30 -15.12
C ILE A 140 -5.44 3.53 -15.53
N ALA A 141 -6.01 4.41 -16.36
CA ALA A 141 -5.36 5.65 -16.78
C ALA A 141 -5.04 6.55 -15.57
N ILE A 142 -6.00 6.75 -14.66
CA ILE A 142 -5.80 7.52 -13.42
C ILE A 142 -4.71 6.89 -12.54
N TYR A 143 -4.71 5.56 -12.38
CA TYR A 143 -3.69 4.85 -11.61
C TYR A 143 -2.29 5.00 -12.21
N ILE A 144 -2.15 4.87 -13.53
CA ILE A 144 -0.87 5.04 -14.22
C ILE A 144 -0.39 6.48 -14.10
N ILE A 145 -1.26 7.47 -14.31
CA ILE A 145 -0.91 8.90 -14.16
C ILE A 145 -0.45 9.19 -12.73
N PHE A 146 -1.18 8.70 -11.72
CA PHE A 146 -0.80 8.84 -10.32
C PHE A 146 0.54 8.16 -10.01
N GLY A 147 0.74 6.93 -10.49
CA GLY A 147 1.99 6.19 -10.33
C GLY A 147 3.18 6.91 -10.96
N ILE A 148 2.99 7.50 -12.15
CA ILE A 148 3.99 8.31 -12.83
C ILE A 148 4.29 9.58 -12.01
N ILE A 149 3.27 10.31 -11.54
CA ILE A 149 3.45 11.51 -10.71
C ILE A 149 4.22 11.18 -9.43
N MET A 150 3.86 10.09 -8.74
CA MET A 150 4.55 9.63 -7.53
C MET A 150 6.00 9.26 -7.81
N LEU A 151 6.24 8.55 -8.91
CA LEU A 151 7.58 8.18 -9.34
C LEU A 151 8.43 9.42 -9.64
N PHE A 152 7.87 10.42 -10.34
CA PHE A 152 8.55 11.69 -10.62
C PHE A 152 8.79 12.53 -9.36
N SER A 153 7.88 12.50 -8.37
CA SER A 153 8.11 13.19 -7.09
C SER A 153 9.22 12.53 -6.27
N GLU A 154 9.43 11.22 -6.44
CA GLU A 154 10.43 10.45 -5.72
C GLU A 154 11.83 10.57 -6.34
N PHE A 155 11.94 10.58 -7.68
CA PHE A 155 13.21 10.70 -8.41
C PHE A 155 13.85 12.11 -8.38
N LYS A 156 13.38 13.00 -7.49
CA LYS A 156 14.10 14.21 -7.06
C LYS A 156 14.66 15.09 -8.20
N VAL A 157 13.86 15.38 -9.23
CA VAL A 157 14.07 16.56 -10.10
C VAL A 157 13.70 17.87 -9.36
N ILE A 158 13.19 17.77 -8.13
CA ILE A 158 13.10 18.89 -7.19
C ILE A 158 13.98 18.54 -5.97
N PRO A 159 15.15 19.17 -5.79
CA PRO A 159 15.89 19.04 -4.55
C PRO A 159 15.08 19.76 -3.47
N PHE A 160 14.25 19.04 -2.70
CA PHE A 160 13.71 19.61 -1.48
C PHE A 160 14.78 19.57 -0.39
N THR A 161 15.75 20.46 -0.57
CA THR A 161 16.66 20.97 0.43
C THR A 161 15.80 21.79 1.40
N LEU A 162 15.22 21.14 2.41
CA LEU A 162 14.76 21.86 3.59
C LEU A 162 15.64 21.42 4.76
N THR A 163 16.73 22.17 4.85
CA THR A 163 17.43 22.56 6.07
C THR A 163 16.65 22.22 7.34
N LEU A 164 17.12 21.24 8.09
CA LEU A 164 17.21 21.38 9.54
C LEU A 164 18.68 21.67 9.86
N PRO A 165 18.99 22.86 10.40
CA PRO A 165 20.33 23.16 10.88
C PRO A 165 20.66 22.25 12.08
N HIS A 166 21.92 21.83 12.15
CA HIS A 166 22.71 21.34 13.31
C HIS A 166 21.96 20.95 14.59
N THR A 167 22.27 19.78 15.15
CA THR A 167 23.29 19.64 16.22
C THR A 167 23.65 18.14 16.28
N THR A 168 24.88 17.61 16.20
CA THR A 168 26.16 17.94 16.86
C THR A 168 26.01 18.35 18.31
N CYS A 169 25.85 17.35 19.20
CA CYS A 169 26.69 17.04 20.38
C CYS A 169 26.10 15.84 21.11
#